data_AF-A0A1H3V237-F1
#
_entry.id   AF-A0A1H3V237-F1
#
_cell.length_a   1.000
_cell.length_b   1.000
_cell.length_c   1.000
_cell.angle_alpha   90.00
_cell.angle_beta   90.00
_cell.angle_gamma   90.00
#
_symmetry.space_group_name_H-M   'P 1'
#
loop_
_entity.id
_entity.type
_entity.pdbx_description
1 polymer ?
#
loop_
_entity_poly.entity_id
_entity_poly.type
_entity_poly.pdbx_seq_one_letter_code
_entity_poly.pdbx_strand_id
1 'polypeptide(L)'
;MNINPPVPMMPPTVTPTENLPSPHIDPDTRPAADTYWSGVDNLATRSSRWIDKDGNGKIDIEVDFSAGPGSYFKKLGLTGHSQLSAEQKQELIDQMIDISHETNLVFHDKGTLEKPDGTINFGNFAPVPSNGRNLVQVNFPENTCAPHNPDKPDEPAEAYVRGDARNLKANGRNRGGHALAHALLHALGLPHPNPDDKSNKPANPTDSQGYSLLSSVPETATGHDFQGNYVTRAQLHDMAALQLRYGANSESRDKSLETEYDANFITQSDTAVTFTIASGDGHETLLADKDTHDQHINLNHGTFSSIGGFTNNVAITRGTHIEDVATGSGTNKIIASTVTNSIILGSGQNTVVFNNSWDSTPRDTDILHHFKSGTDKIDISEFSQKLYNGTFTGGTPHLDIQKAADGASYVRYWSVYNPADPSEPDFKVRADGVQMSDIITKK
;
A
#
# COMPACT_ATOMS: atom_id res chain seq x y z
N MET A 1 -24.30 2.55 -14.66
CA MET A 1 -24.24 3.34 -15.90
C MET A 1 -23.31 2.56 -16.81
N ASN A 2 -23.81 1.94 -17.89
CA ASN A 2 -23.07 0.96 -18.67
C ASN A 2 -22.39 1.65 -19.86
N ILE A 3 -21.06 1.52 -19.98
CA ILE A 3 -20.29 1.96 -21.15
C ILE A 3 -19.42 0.78 -21.61
N ASN A 4 -19.80 0.18 -22.74
CA ASN A 4 -18.98 -0.80 -23.45
C ASN A 4 -17.86 -0.10 -24.24
N PRO A 5 -16.64 -0.65 -24.29
CA PRO A 5 -15.62 -0.25 -25.26
C PRO A 5 -15.72 -1.06 -26.58
N PRO A 6 -15.20 -0.54 -27.71
CA PRO A 6 -15.23 -1.21 -29.02
C PRO A 6 -14.01 -2.12 -29.31
N VAL A 7 -14.31 -3.33 -29.84
CA VAL A 7 -13.66 -4.19 -30.88
C VAL A 7 -12.10 -4.29 -30.98
N PRO A 8 -11.52 -5.51 -31.10
CA PRO A 8 -10.08 -5.78 -30.90
C PRO A 8 -9.19 -5.56 -32.15
N MET A 9 -7.94 -5.14 -31.93
CA MET A 9 -6.86 -5.22 -32.93
C MET A 9 -5.95 -6.44 -32.67
N MET A 10 -5.64 -7.18 -33.75
CA MET A 10 -4.70 -8.30 -33.75
C MET A 10 -3.27 -7.88 -33.37
N PRO A 11 -2.48 -8.77 -32.73
CA PRO A 11 -1.13 -8.44 -32.27
C PRO A 11 -0.10 -8.50 -33.42
N PRO A 12 0.89 -7.59 -33.46
CA PRO A 12 2.09 -7.78 -34.26
C PRO A 12 3.03 -8.80 -33.59
N THR A 13 3.64 -9.63 -34.41
CA THR A 13 4.63 -10.65 -34.05
C THR A 13 5.96 -9.97 -33.74
N VAL A 14 6.53 -10.21 -32.54
CA VAL A 14 7.89 -9.78 -32.20
C VAL A 14 8.72 -11.01 -31.78
N THR A 15 9.79 -11.25 -32.52
CA THR A 15 10.84 -12.23 -32.23
C THR A 15 11.69 -11.83 -31.03
N PRO A 16 12.18 -12.78 -30.22
CA PRO A 16 12.89 -12.50 -28.98
C PRO A 16 14.36 -12.14 -29.24
N THR A 17 14.84 -11.04 -28.65
CA THR A 17 16.28 -10.73 -28.57
C THR A 17 16.71 -10.59 -27.11
N GLU A 18 17.50 -11.57 -26.71
CA GLU A 18 18.68 -11.56 -25.82
C GLU A 18 18.70 -10.70 -24.53
N ASN A 19 18.53 -11.41 -23.40
CA ASN A 19 19.33 -11.39 -22.17
C ASN A 19 20.16 -10.14 -21.84
N LEU A 20 19.64 -9.32 -20.93
CA LEU A 20 20.42 -8.57 -19.95
C LEU A 20 20.24 -9.22 -18.57
N PRO A 21 21.28 -9.30 -17.73
CA PRO A 21 21.17 -9.92 -16.42
C PRO A 21 20.37 -9.02 -15.47
N SER A 22 19.17 -9.47 -15.10
CA SER A 22 18.46 -8.93 -13.93
C SER A 22 19.31 -9.17 -12.68
N PRO A 23 19.43 -8.19 -11.75
CA PRO A 23 19.66 -8.53 -10.37
C PRO A 23 18.39 -9.21 -9.87
N HIS A 24 18.31 -10.52 -10.08
CA HIS A 24 17.31 -11.40 -9.49
C HIS A 24 17.44 -11.30 -7.96
N ILE A 25 16.58 -10.50 -7.34
CA ILE A 25 15.99 -10.94 -6.08
C ILE A 25 14.82 -11.81 -6.50
N ASP A 26 15.06 -13.11 -6.46
CA ASP A 26 14.05 -14.14 -6.62
C ASP A 26 12.93 -13.93 -5.57
N PRO A 27 11.68 -13.64 -5.98
CA PRO A 27 10.58 -13.50 -5.03
C PRO A 27 10.22 -14.82 -4.33
N ASP A 28 10.69 -15.98 -4.82
CA ASP A 28 10.37 -17.31 -4.30
C ASP A 28 11.36 -17.84 -3.25
N THR A 29 12.45 -17.14 -2.95
CA THR A 29 13.37 -17.49 -1.85
C THR A 29 13.27 -16.50 -0.69
N ARG A 30 12.20 -16.63 0.10
CA ARG A 30 12.02 -15.84 1.34
C ARG A 30 13.16 -16.14 2.34
N PRO A 31 13.95 -15.14 2.77
CA PRO A 31 14.86 -15.31 3.89
C PRO A 31 14.05 -15.58 5.16
N ALA A 32 14.45 -16.58 5.96
CA ALA A 32 13.74 -16.95 7.19
C ALA A 32 13.67 -15.85 8.28
N ALA A 33 14.33 -14.71 8.08
CA ALA A 33 14.37 -13.55 8.99
C ALA A 33 13.59 -12.33 8.48
N ASP A 34 12.79 -12.49 7.43
CA ASP A 34 12.07 -11.40 6.80
C ASP A 34 10.84 -10.96 7.60
N THR A 35 10.95 -9.85 8.32
CA THR A 35 9.90 -9.32 9.20
C THR A 35 8.63 -8.90 8.46
N TYR A 36 8.73 -8.58 7.15
CA TYR A 36 7.57 -8.29 6.32
C TYR A 36 6.73 -9.55 6.14
N TRP A 37 7.33 -10.61 5.57
CA TRP A 37 6.60 -11.85 5.30
C TRP A 37 6.19 -12.56 6.58
N SER A 38 6.98 -12.48 7.65
CA SER A 38 6.56 -12.98 8.96
C SER A 38 5.27 -12.31 9.46
N GLY A 39 5.10 -11.01 9.22
CA GLY A 39 3.86 -10.28 9.54
C GLY A 39 2.69 -10.70 8.68
N VAL A 40 2.89 -10.82 7.37
CA VAL A 40 1.87 -11.25 6.41
C VAL A 40 1.43 -12.70 6.68
N ASP A 41 2.37 -13.61 6.93
CA ASP A 41 2.10 -15.03 7.14
C ASP A 41 1.25 -15.29 8.41
N ASN A 42 1.42 -14.45 9.44
CA ASN A 42 0.58 -14.49 10.64
C ASN A 42 -0.91 -14.22 10.34
N LEU A 43 -1.21 -13.38 9.34
CA LEU A 43 -2.56 -13.12 8.83
C LEU A 43 -3.04 -14.18 7.81
N ALA A 44 -2.14 -15.04 7.34
CA ALA A 44 -2.44 -16.12 6.40
C ALA A 44 -2.64 -17.49 7.07
N THR A 45 -2.56 -17.57 8.41
CA THR A 45 -2.64 -18.84 9.18
C THR A 45 -3.96 -19.60 9.02
N ARG A 46 -5.04 -18.94 8.59
CA ARG A 46 -6.35 -19.57 8.37
C ARG A 46 -6.61 -19.86 6.88
N SER A 47 -7.09 -21.07 6.60
CA SER A 47 -7.49 -21.51 5.26
C SER A 47 -8.83 -20.96 4.77
N SER A 48 -9.68 -20.47 5.67
CA SER A 48 -11.02 -19.93 5.32
C SER A 48 -10.91 -18.68 4.43
N ARG A 49 -11.46 -18.75 3.22
CA ARG A 49 -11.50 -17.64 2.25
C ARG A 49 -12.70 -17.78 1.32
N TRP A 50 -13.08 -16.68 0.67
CA TRP A 50 -13.96 -16.74 -0.50
C TRP A 50 -13.24 -17.42 -1.68
N ILE A 51 -14.03 -17.98 -2.60
CA ILE A 51 -13.53 -18.74 -3.75
C ILE A 51 -14.21 -18.18 -4.98
N ASP A 52 -13.43 -17.94 -6.03
CA ASP A 52 -13.90 -17.61 -7.38
C ASP A 52 -14.67 -18.83 -7.93
N LYS A 53 -16.00 -18.78 -7.91
CA LYS A 53 -16.87 -19.91 -8.29
C LYS A 53 -17.07 -19.98 -9.78
N ASP A 54 -17.05 -18.86 -10.49
CA ASP A 54 -17.28 -18.80 -11.92
C ASP A 54 -15.99 -18.81 -12.76
N GLY A 55 -14.83 -18.67 -12.11
CA GLY A 55 -13.50 -18.72 -12.71
C GLY A 55 -13.14 -17.45 -13.47
N ASN A 56 -13.78 -16.32 -13.17
CA ASN A 56 -13.59 -15.06 -13.89
C ASN A 56 -12.32 -14.28 -13.46
N GLY A 57 -11.61 -14.76 -12.42
CA GLY A 57 -10.40 -14.13 -11.88
C GLY A 57 -10.68 -13.02 -10.87
N LYS A 58 -11.95 -12.77 -10.53
CA LYS A 58 -12.42 -11.89 -9.46
C LYS A 58 -13.09 -12.72 -8.36
N ILE A 59 -13.33 -12.06 -7.24
CA ILE A 59 -14.11 -12.60 -6.12
C ILE A 59 -15.28 -11.65 -5.90
N ASP A 60 -16.41 -12.02 -6.46
CA ASP A 60 -17.63 -11.21 -6.50
C ASP A 60 -18.47 -11.41 -5.24
N ILE A 61 -18.33 -10.50 -4.28
CA ILE A 61 -18.99 -10.56 -2.97
C ILE A 61 -20.25 -9.70 -2.97
N GLU A 62 -21.39 -10.34 -2.73
CA GLU A 62 -22.65 -9.64 -2.45
C GLU A 62 -22.67 -9.10 -1.01
N VAL A 63 -23.09 -7.86 -0.84
CA VAL A 63 -23.19 -7.19 0.46
C VAL A 63 -24.65 -6.87 0.78
N ASP A 64 -25.15 -7.43 1.89
CA ASP A 64 -26.52 -7.23 2.34
C ASP A 64 -26.58 -6.37 3.62
N PHE A 65 -26.95 -5.10 3.45
CA PHE A 65 -27.23 -4.17 4.55
C PHE A 65 -28.68 -4.25 5.08
N SER A 66 -29.53 -5.05 4.44
CA SER A 66 -30.94 -5.22 4.77
C SER A 66 -31.21 -6.46 5.63
N ALA A 67 -30.25 -7.39 5.67
CA ALA A 67 -30.32 -8.63 6.41
C ALA A 67 -30.74 -8.42 7.87
N GLY A 68 -31.62 -9.30 8.36
CA GLY A 68 -31.95 -9.40 9.78
C GLY A 68 -30.93 -10.25 10.55
N PRO A 69 -31.20 -10.56 11.84
CA PRO A 69 -30.33 -11.43 12.63
C PRO A 69 -30.29 -12.86 12.06
N GLY A 70 -29.09 -13.28 11.63
CA GLY A 70 -28.84 -14.60 11.06
C GLY A 70 -28.62 -15.70 12.10
N SER A 71 -28.02 -16.81 11.68
CA SER A 71 -27.77 -17.98 12.53
C SER A 71 -26.64 -17.69 13.54
N TYR A 72 -25.59 -16.99 13.10
CA TYR A 72 -24.46 -16.59 13.92
C TYR A 72 -24.87 -15.60 15.01
N PHE A 73 -25.67 -14.58 14.65
CA PHE A 73 -26.23 -13.63 15.62
C PHE A 73 -26.95 -14.33 16.78
N LYS A 74 -27.83 -15.29 16.44
CA LYS A 74 -28.63 -16.05 17.40
C LYS A 74 -27.76 -16.98 18.24
N LYS A 75 -26.79 -17.68 17.62
CA LYS A 75 -25.86 -18.59 18.29
C LYS A 75 -25.04 -17.88 19.37
N LEU A 76 -24.63 -16.65 19.12
CA LEU A 76 -23.92 -15.82 20.09
C LEU A 76 -24.82 -15.20 21.18
N GLY A 77 -26.16 -15.34 21.04
CA GLY A 77 -27.12 -14.70 21.94
C GLY A 77 -27.06 -13.17 21.87
N LEU A 78 -26.74 -12.61 20.70
CA LEU A 78 -26.82 -11.17 20.49
C LEU A 78 -28.28 -10.72 20.49
N THR A 79 -28.52 -9.47 20.85
CA THR A 79 -29.87 -8.89 20.94
C THR A 79 -29.90 -7.50 20.33
N GLY A 80 -31.10 -7.01 20.00
CA GLY A 80 -31.28 -5.63 19.52
C GLY A 80 -30.58 -5.36 18.20
N HIS A 81 -30.82 -6.24 17.22
CA HIS A 81 -30.34 -6.04 15.86
C HIS A 81 -30.86 -4.73 15.29
N SER A 82 -30.00 -3.97 14.63
CA SER A 82 -30.40 -2.86 13.77
C SER A 82 -29.55 -2.85 12.50
N GLN A 83 -30.07 -2.25 11.44
CA GLN A 83 -29.26 -1.99 10.25
C GLN A 83 -28.12 -1.01 10.59
N LEU A 84 -27.10 -0.97 9.73
CA LEU A 84 -26.08 0.08 9.77
C LEU A 84 -26.71 1.46 9.54
N SER A 85 -26.20 2.49 10.22
CA SER A 85 -26.54 3.89 9.95
C SER A 85 -26.07 4.32 8.55
N ALA A 86 -26.49 5.50 8.09
CA ALA A 86 -26.03 6.05 6.82
C ALA A 86 -24.51 6.26 6.82
N GLU A 87 -23.98 6.80 7.91
CA GLU A 87 -22.55 7.05 8.12
C GLU A 87 -21.74 5.75 8.15
N GLN A 88 -22.25 4.70 8.82
CA GLN A 88 -21.62 3.39 8.82
C GLN A 88 -21.58 2.75 7.42
N LYS A 89 -22.67 2.88 6.65
CA LYS A 89 -22.71 2.34 5.28
C LYS A 89 -21.72 3.06 4.38
N GLN A 90 -21.69 4.39 4.42
CA GLN A 90 -20.75 5.16 3.59
C GLN A 90 -19.30 4.80 3.92
N GLU A 91 -18.93 4.82 5.20
CA GLU A 91 -17.56 4.49 5.61
C GLU A 91 -17.15 3.06 5.24
N LEU A 92 -18.07 2.09 5.35
CA LEU A 92 -17.79 0.71 4.95
C LEU A 92 -17.68 0.57 3.42
N ILE A 93 -18.47 1.33 2.64
CA ILE A 93 -18.33 1.38 1.18
C ILE A 93 -16.95 1.93 0.81
N ASP A 94 -16.49 3.00 1.44
CA ASP A 94 -15.16 3.57 1.17
C ASP A 94 -14.05 2.53 1.46
N GLN A 95 -14.17 1.78 2.56
CA GLN A 95 -13.24 0.69 2.91
C GLN A 95 -13.25 -0.46 1.90
N MET A 96 -14.42 -0.80 1.35
CA MET A 96 -14.58 -1.83 0.32
C MET A 96 -13.96 -1.37 -1.01
N ILE A 97 -14.14 -0.09 -1.37
CA ILE A 97 -13.55 0.51 -2.56
C ILE A 97 -12.03 0.45 -2.49
N ASP A 98 -11.44 0.86 -1.37
CA ASP A 98 -9.98 0.83 -1.18
C ASP A 98 -9.41 -0.59 -1.30
N ILE A 99 -10.11 -1.60 -0.78
CA ILE A 99 -9.70 -3.00 -0.96
C ILE A 99 -9.86 -3.47 -2.42
N SER A 100 -10.93 -3.04 -3.10
CA SER A 100 -11.22 -3.45 -4.48
C SER A 100 -10.24 -2.83 -5.49
N HIS A 101 -9.76 -1.62 -5.22
CA HIS A 101 -8.76 -0.97 -6.06
C HIS A 101 -7.46 -1.78 -6.13
N GLU A 102 -7.08 -2.41 -5.02
CA GLU A 102 -5.77 -3.05 -4.84
C GLU A 102 -5.80 -4.58 -4.99
N THR A 103 -6.99 -5.20 -5.01
CA THR A 103 -7.18 -6.66 -5.02
C THR A 103 -8.22 -7.09 -6.05
N ASN A 104 -8.34 -8.40 -6.31
CA ASN A 104 -9.42 -8.95 -7.13
C ASN A 104 -10.76 -9.13 -6.39
N LEU A 105 -10.88 -8.62 -5.17
CA LEU A 105 -12.16 -8.59 -4.46
C LEU A 105 -13.04 -7.49 -5.08
N VAL A 106 -14.31 -7.80 -5.36
CA VAL A 106 -15.28 -6.83 -5.87
C VAL A 106 -16.55 -6.94 -5.04
N PHE A 107 -17.04 -5.82 -4.53
CA PHE A 107 -18.22 -5.78 -3.67
C PHE A 107 -19.43 -5.23 -4.43
N HIS A 108 -20.55 -5.93 -4.29
CA HIS A 108 -21.78 -5.61 -5.02
C HIS A 108 -22.97 -5.51 -4.07
N ASP A 109 -23.87 -4.55 -4.33
CA ASP A 109 -25.12 -4.47 -3.59
C ASP A 109 -25.96 -5.74 -3.77
N LYS A 110 -26.69 -6.15 -2.73
CA LYS A 110 -27.60 -7.29 -2.83
C LYS A 110 -28.54 -7.25 -4.04
N GLY A 111 -28.60 -8.38 -4.75
CA GLY A 111 -29.48 -8.62 -5.89
C GLY A 111 -28.95 -8.11 -7.23
N THR A 112 -27.73 -7.57 -7.27
CA THR A 112 -27.06 -7.17 -8.52
C THR A 112 -26.48 -8.36 -9.28
N LEU A 113 -26.03 -9.39 -8.57
CA LEU A 113 -25.47 -10.61 -9.14
C LEU A 113 -26.46 -11.75 -9.05
N GLU A 114 -26.61 -12.52 -10.14
CA GLU A 114 -27.42 -13.75 -10.11
C GLU A 114 -26.75 -14.87 -9.29
N LYS A 115 -25.42 -14.90 -9.26
CA LYS A 115 -24.61 -15.96 -8.62
C LYS A 115 -23.31 -15.38 -8.03
N PRO A 116 -23.37 -14.72 -6.87
CA PRO A 116 -22.15 -14.22 -6.22
C PRO A 116 -21.26 -15.36 -5.68
N ASP A 117 -19.97 -15.08 -5.57
CA ASP A 117 -18.97 -15.96 -4.94
C ASP A 117 -19.15 -16.08 -3.44
N GLY A 118 -19.75 -15.05 -2.84
CA GLY A 118 -20.03 -14.98 -1.42
C GLY A 118 -21.06 -13.92 -1.09
N THR A 119 -21.64 -14.02 0.11
CA THR A 119 -22.51 -12.98 0.65
C THR A 119 -22.03 -12.60 2.03
N ILE A 120 -21.95 -11.30 2.32
CA ILE A 120 -21.68 -10.75 3.65
C ILE A 120 -22.89 -9.92 4.12
N ASN A 121 -23.46 -10.30 5.25
CA ASN A 121 -24.51 -9.58 5.93
C ASN A 121 -23.91 -8.64 6.98
N PHE A 122 -24.17 -7.34 6.88
CA PHE A 122 -23.71 -6.37 7.86
C PHE A 122 -24.86 -5.81 8.72
N GLY A 123 -24.61 -5.65 10.01
CA GLY A 123 -25.56 -5.02 10.91
C GLY A 123 -24.95 -4.56 12.23
N ASN A 124 -25.83 -4.11 13.12
CA ASN A 124 -25.48 -3.72 14.47
C ASN A 124 -26.10 -4.69 15.49
N PHE A 125 -25.48 -4.78 16.68
CA PHE A 125 -26.09 -5.41 17.86
C PHE A 125 -26.13 -4.44 19.04
N ALA A 126 -27.12 -4.56 19.92
CA ALA A 126 -27.28 -3.67 21.06
C ALA A 126 -26.13 -3.81 22.08
N PRO A 127 -25.66 -2.72 22.70
CA PRO A 127 -24.59 -2.78 23.71
C PRO A 127 -25.01 -3.49 25.02
N VAL A 128 -26.30 -3.43 25.38
CA VAL A 128 -26.89 -4.08 26.57
C VAL A 128 -28.31 -4.53 26.20
N PRO A 129 -28.80 -5.71 26.64
CA PRO A 129 -28.15 -6.72 27.49
C PRO A 129 -27.31 -7.75 26.70
N SER A 130 -26.87 -7.43 25.48
CA SER A 130 -26.17 -8.37 24.61
C SER A 130 -24.94 -9.02 25.27
N ASN A 131 -24.73 -10.31 24.99
CA ASN A 131 -23.54 -11.05 25.40
C ASN A 131 -22.26 -10.62 24.65
N GLY A 132 -22.37 -9.68 23.70
CA GLY A 132 -21.24 -9.18 22.90
C GLY A 132 -20.26 -8.33 23.72
N ARG A 133 -19.29 -8.97 24.38
CA ARG A 133 -18.20 -8.29 25.12
C ARG A 133 -17.26 -7.50 24.20
N ASN A 134 -17.11 -7.94 22.95
CA ASN A 134 -16.22 -7.34 21.97
C ASN A 134 -16.92 -6.25 21.14
N LEU A 135 -16.13 -5.41 20.48
CA LEU A 135 -16.60 -4.34 19.59
C LEU A 135 -17.22 -4.89 18.30
N VAL A 136 -16.69 -6.00 17.80
CA VAL A 136 -17.05 -6.67 16.55
C VAL A 136 -17.37 -8.14 16.84
N GLN A 137 -18.35 -8.69 16.13
CA GLN A 137 -18.68 -10.12 16.08
C GLN A 137 -18.80 -10.52 14.62
N VAL A 138 -18.00 -11.50 14.19
CA VAL A 138 -17.89 -11.86 12.78
C VAL A 138 -17.51 -13.33 12.65
N ASN A 139 -18.19 -14.06 11.76
CA ASN A 139 -17.71 -15.34 11.26
C ASN A 139 -16.88 -15.15 9.99
N PHE A 140 -15.88 -16.00 9.86
CA PHE A 140 -15.04 -16.07 8.67
C PHE A 140 -15.83 -16.67 7.50
N PRO A 141 -15.38 -16.49 6.25
CA PRO A 141 -15.97 -17.15 5.09
C PRO A 141 -16.08 -18.67 5.29
N GLU A 142 -17.26 -19.21 5.01
CA GLU A 142 -17.52 -20.66 4.99
C GLU A 142 -17.86 -21.14 3.57
N ASN A 143 -16.97 -20.92 2.61
CA ASN A 143 -17.09 -21.46 1.25
C ASN A 143 -16.59 -22.90 1.19
N THR A 144 -17.23 -23.82 1.91
CA THR A 144 -17.06 -25.23 1.61
C THR A 144 -18.18 -25.66 0.67
N CYS A 145 -17.95 -25.60 -0.64
CA CYS A 145 -18.33 -26.74 -1.48
C CYS A 145 -17.49 -27.91 -0.96
N ALA A 146 -17.88 -28.51 0.16
CA ALA A 146 -17.15 -29.64 0.70
C ALA A 146 -17.20 -30.71 -0.41
N PRO A 147 -16.07 -31.31 -0.81
CA PRO A 147 -16.09 -32.44 -1.76
C PRO A 147 -17.01 -33.57 -1.28
N HIS A 148 -17.30 -33.59 0.02
CA HIS A 148 -18.16 -34.55 0.71
C HIS A 148 -19.60 -34.07 0.94
N ASN A 149 -19.95 -32.82 0.65
CA ASN A 149 -21.32 -32.30 0.75
C ASN A 149 -21.56 -31.11 -0.21
N PRO A 150 -21.70 -31.37 -1.52
CA PRO A 150 -21.95 -30.34 -2.53
C PRO A 150 -23.34 -29.68 -2.40
N ASP A 151 -24.22 -30.21 -1.54
CA ASP A 151 -25.57 -29.70 -1.31
C ASP A 151 -25.65 -28.70 -0.13
N LYS A 152 -24.55 -28.44 0.60
CA LYS A 152 -24.56 -27.41 1.65
C LYS A 152 -24.72 -26.04 0.97
N PRO A 153 -25.81 -25.28 1.26
CA PRO A 153 -25.96 -23.94 0.70
C PRO A 153 -24.87 -23.03 1.25
N ASP A 154 -24.38 -22.10 0.43
CA ASP A 154 -23.47 -21.05 0.88
C ASP A 154 -24.16 -20.24 1.98
N GLU A 155 -23.65 -20.33 3.21
CA GLU A 155 -24.13 -19.50 4.29
C GLU A 155 -23.42 -18.14 4.22
N PRO A 156 -24.17 -17.03 4.35
CA PRO A 156 -23.56 -15.72 4.35
C PRO A 156 -22.62 -15.58 5.57
N ALA A 157 -21.49 -14.90 5.38
CA ALA A 157 -20.77 -14.36 6.50
C ALA A 157 -21.63 -13.28 7.17
N GLU A 158 -21.66 -13.24 8.48
CA GLU A 158 -22.40 -12.28 9.29
C GLU A 158 -21.39 -11.43 10.06
N ALA A 159 -21.39 -10.12 9.80
CA ALA A 159 -20.48 -9.15 10.41
C ALA A 159 -21.28 -8.09 11.18
N TYR A 160 -21.13 -8.08 12.49
CA TYR A 160 -21.86 -7.19 13.39
C TYR A 160 -20.95 -6.28 14.20
N VAL A 161 -21.28 -4.99 14.20
CA VAL A 161 -20.63 -3.96 15.04
C VAL A 161 -21.54 -3.59 16.20
N ARG A 162 -20.97 -3.24 17.35
CA ARG A 162 -21.76 -2.76 18.48
C ARG A 162 -22.47 -1.43 18.13
N GLY A 163 -23.79 -1.39 18.21
CA GLY A 163 -24.63 -0.22 17.91
C GLY A 163 -24.66 0.83 19.04
N ASP A 164 -23.50 1.30 19.49
CA ASP A 164 -23.38 2.40 20.45
C ASP A 164 -23.11 3.74 19.75
N ALA A 165 -23.38 4.87 20.44
CA ALA A 165 -23.31 6.20 19.84
C ALA A 165 -21.94 6.56 19.21
N ARG A 166 -20.84 5.92 19.65
CA ARG A 166 -19.50 6.15 19.10
C ARG A 166 -19.27 5.39 17.79
N ASN A 167 -20.04 4.36 17.53
CA ASN A 167 -19.91 3.52 16.34
C ASN A 167 -20.94 3.86 15.26
N LEU A 168 -22.11 4.38 15.66
CA LEU A 168 -23.16 4.78 14.73
C LEU A 168 -22.79 5.98 13.86
N LYS A 169 -21.84 6.82 14.30
CA LYS A 169 -21.32 7.96 13.54
C LYS A 169 -19.93 7.64 12.98
N ALA A 170 -19.82 6.53 12.25
CA ALA A 170 -18.54 6.08 11.70
C ALA A 170 -17.98 7.06 10.65
N ASN A 171 -16.66 7.20 10.63
CA ASN A 171 -15.90 7.91 9.61
C ASN A 171 -14.44 7.41 9.62
N GLY A 172 -13.61 7.97 8.73
CA GLY A 172 -12.23 7.53 8.50
C GLY A 172 -11.26 7.75 9.66
N ARG A 173 -11.67 8.36 10.78
CA ARG A 173 -10.76 8.63 11.92
C ARG A 173 -11.19 8.05 13.25
N ASN A 174 -12.36 7.44 13.31
CA ASN A 174 -12.98 7.12 14.59
C ASN A 174 -13.19 5.63 14.83
N ARG A 175 -13.58 5.32 16.07
CA ARG A 175 -13.81 3.96 16.54
C ARG A 175 -14.83 3.19 15.71
N GLY A 176 -15.85 3.86 15.18
CA GLY A 176 -16.87 3.26 14.33
C GLY A 176 -16.29 2.79 12.99
N GLY A 177 -15.51 3.65 12.32
CA GLY A 177 -14.81 3.29 11.09
C GLY A 177 -13.85 2.12 11.30
N HIS A 178 -13.05 2.16 12.37
CA HIS A 178 -12.15 1.06 12.71
C HIS A 178 -12.89 -0.26 12.94
N ALA A 179 -14.02 -0.23 13.65
CA ALA A 179 -14.81 -1.42 13.90
C ALA A 179 -15.37 -2.04 12.62
N LEU A 180 -15.77 -1.22 11.65
CA LEU A 180 -16.26 -1.68 10.34
C LEU A 180 -15.12 -2.31 9.53
N ALA A 181 -13.98 -1.65 9.44
CA ALA A 181 -12.82 -2.18 8.72
C ALA A 181 -12.33 -3.50 9.34
N HIS A 182 -12.31 -3.57 10.67
CA HIS A 182 -11.97 -4.78 11.40
C HIS A 182 -12.95 -5.92 11.07
N ALA A 183 -14.25 -5.64 11.07
CA ALA A 183 -15.28 -6.62 10.71
C ALA A 183 -15.13 -7.09 9.26
N LEU A 184 -14.87 -6.16 8.33
CA LEU A 184 -14.66 -6.45 6.92
C LEU A 184 -13.45 -7.38 6.72
N LEU A 185 -12.28 -7.07 7.30
CA LEU A 185 -11.09 -7.90 7.12
C LEU A 185 -11.26 -9.33 7.66
N HIS A 186 -11.95 -9.53 8.79
CA HIS A 186 -12.31 -10.88 9.25
C HIS A 186 -13.30 -11.58 8.32
N ALA A 187 -14.32 -10.85 7.84
CA ALA A 187 -15.27 -11.36 6.86
C ALA A 187 -14.61 -11.68 5.51
N LEU A 188 -13.41 -11.14 5.25
CA LEU A 188 -12.54 -11.49 4.12
C LEU A 188 -11.51 -12.59 4.45
N GLY A 189 -11.54 -13.17 5.65
CA GLY A 189 -10.74 -14.34 5.99
C GLY A 189 -9.47 -14.06 6.80
N LEU A 190 -9.17 -12.80 7.16
CA LEU A 190 -7.95 -12.46 7.91
C LEU A 190 -8.17 -12.57 9.42
N PRO A 191 -7.40 -13.39 10.16
CA PRO A 191 -7.43 -13.43 11.62
C PRO A 191 -6.65 -12.25 12.23
N HIS A 192 -6.70 -12.10 13.55
CA HIS A 192 -5.71 -11.26 14.24
C HIS A 192 -4.29 -11.82 14.02
N PRO A 193 -3.23 -10.98 14.06
CA PRO A 193 -1.84 -11.43 13.91
C PRO A 193 -1.39 -12.47 14.96
N ASN A 194 -1.97 -12.43 16.16
CA ASN A 194 -1.70 -13.40 17.22
C ASN A 194 -3.01 -14.00 17.76
N PRO A 195 -3.68 -14.89 16.99
CA PRO A 195 -5.05 -15.29 17.29
C PRO A 195 -5.18 -16.19 18.53
N ASP A 196 -4.11 -16.87 18.93
CA ASP A 196 -4.10 -17.82 20.05
C ASP A 196 -3.68 -17.20 21.38
N ASP A 197 -3.03 -16.02 21.36
CA ASP A 197 -2.55 -15.35 22.57
C ASP A 197 -3.57 -14.33 23.12
N LYS A 198 -4.17 -14.68 24.26
CA LYS A 198 -5.14 -13.82 24.97
C LYS A 198 -4.48 -12.71 25.81
N SER A 199 -3.16 -12.60 25.80
CA SER A 199 -2.39 -11.61 26.58
C SER A 199 -2.08 -10.32 25.80
N ASN A 200 -2.59 -10.18 24.58
CA ASN A 200 -2.36 -9.03 23.67
C ASN A 200 -0.86 -8.74 23.43
N LYS A 201 -0.03 -9.79 23.45
CA LYS A 201 1.38 -9.66 23.10
C LYS A 201 1.56 -9.67 21.58
N PRO A 202 2.50 -8.88 21.06
CA PRO A 202 2.82 -8.91 19.64
C PRO A 202 3.35 -10.28 19.23
N ALA A 203 2.86 -10.83 18.11
CA ALA A 203 3.37 -12.09 17.53
C ALA A 203 4.79 -11.96 16.99
N ASN A 204 5.17 -10.77 16.51
CA ASN A 204 6.47 -10.46 15.93
C ASN A 204 6.78 -8.95 16.10
N PRO A 205 7.99 -8.47 15.76
CA PRO A 205 8.36 -7.06 15.91
C PRO A 205 7.50 -6.05 15.11
N THR A 206 6.73 -6.52 14.14
CA THR A 206 5.86 -5.70 13.29
C THR A 206 4.37 -5.90 13.61
N ASP A 207 4.01 -6.61 14.69
CA ASP A 207 2.61 -6.75 15.14
C ASP A 207 2.18 -5.48 15.90
N SER A 208 1.60 -4.55 15.14
CA SER A 208 0.96 -3.33 15.65
C SER A 208 -0.04 -2.79 14.63
N GLN A 209 -0.87 -1.84 15.06
CA GLN A 209 -1.81 -1.12 14.20
C GLN A 209 -1.14 -0.29 13.09
N GLY A 210 0.17 -0.08 13.13
CA GLY A 210 0.92 0.52 12.00
C GLY A 210 1.12 -0.44 10.82
N TYR A 211 1.07 -1.76 11.07
CA TYR A 211 1.30 -2.78 10.05
C TYR A 211 0.07 -3.63 9.74
N SER A 212 -0.84 -3.81 10.70
CA SER A 212 -2.11 -4.51 10.53
C SER A 212 -3.18 -3.87 11.41
N LEU A 213 -4.29 -3.45 10.79
CA LEU A 213 -5.47 -2.94 11.49
C LEU A 213 -6.01 -3.95 12.51
N LEU A 214 -5.80 -5.24 12.26
CA LEU A 214 -6.24 -6.35 13.10
C LEU A 214 -5.38 -6.56 14.35
N SER A 215 -4.28 -5.82 14.50
CA SER A 215 -3.46 -5.88 15.72
C SER A 215 -4.18 -5.31 16.94
N SER A 216 -3.90 -5.92 18.10
CA SER A 216 -4.30 -5.40 19.41
C SER A 216 -3.27 -4.42 20.01
N VAL A 217 -2.11 -4.28 19.37
CA VAL A 217 -1.00 -3.44 19.80
C VAL A 217 -1.07 -2.10 19.06
N PRO A 218 -0.97 -0.95 19.75
CA PRO A 218 -1.05 0.36 19.11
C PRO A 218 0.11 0.58 18.12
N GLU A 219 -0.12 1.43 17.12
CA GLU A 219 0.82 1.80 16.07
C GLU A 219 2.16 2.33 16.63
N THR A 220 2.09 3.07 17.75
CA THR A 220 3.27 3.66 18.41
C THR A 220 4.29 2.62 18.87
N ALA A 221 3.90 1.36 19.05
CA ALA A 221 4.81 0.28 19.42
C ALA A 221 5.87 -0.01 18.35
N THR A 222 5.63 0.39 17.10
CA THR A 222 6.55 0.20 15.97
C THR A 222 7.03 1.50 15.35
N GLY A 223 6.93 2.61 16.10
CA GLY A 223 7.42 3.92 15.66
C GLY A 223 6.51 4.68 14.70
N HIS A 224 5.27 4.23 14.51
CA HIS A 224 4.22 5.00 13.84
C HIS A 224 3.63 6.04 14.80
N ASP A 225 3.01 7.09 14.27
CA ASP A 225 2.25 8.05 15.08
C ASP A 225 1.08 8.58 14.26
N PHE A 226 -0.12 8.12 14.60
CA PHE A 226 -1.36 8.54 13.95
C PHE A 226 -2.11 9.61 14.77
N GLN A 227 -1.43 10.20 15.76
CA GLN A 227 -1.92 11.29 16.62
C GLN A 227 -3.26 10.96 17.32
N GLY A 228 -3.44 9.70 17.71
CA GLY A 228 -4.66 9.22 18.39
C GLY A 228 -5.87 9.02 17.48
N ASN A 229 -5.73 9.18 16.16
CA ASN A 229 -6.75 8.78 15.21
C ASN A 229 -6.81 7.26 15.09
N TYR A 230 -8.00 6.74 14.79
CA TYR A 230 -8.18 5.31 14.58
C TYR A 230 -7.73 4.89 13.19
N VAL A 231 -7.15 3.70 13.10
CA VAL A 231 -6.82 3.05 11.82
C VAL A 231 -8.10 2.49 11.20
N THR A 232 -8.48 2.99 10.02
CA THR A 232 -9.75 2.66 9.37
C THR A 232 -9.57 2.06 7.98
N ARG A 233 -8.33 1.80 7.56
CA ARG A 233 -7.99 1.20 6.27
C ARG A 233 -7.07 -0.01 6.48
N ALA A 234 -7.06 -0.92 5.51
CA ALA A 234 -6.13 -2.04 5.49
C ALA A 234 -4.69 -1.50 5.48
N GLN A 235 -3.87 -1.98 6.41
CA GLN A 235 -2.46 -1.60 6.52
C GLN A 235 -1.58 -2.54 5.68
N LEU A 236 -0.27 -2.30 5.67
CA LEU A 236 0.72 -3.00 4.84
C LEU A 236 0.54 -4.53 4.84
N HIS A 237 0.45 -5.17 5.99
CA HIS A 237 0.31 -6.63 6.07
C HIS A 237 -1.10 -7.10 5.73
N ASP A 238 -2.14 -6.32 6.06
CA ASP A 238 -3.51 -6.69 5.70
C ASP A 238 -3.66 -6.75 4.18
N MET A 239 -3.20 -5.69 3.49
CA MET A 239 -3.29 -5.60 2.03
C MET A 239 -2.45 -6.69 1.35
N ALA A 240 -1.21 -6.88 1.80
CA ALA A 240 -0.36 -7.95 1.28
C ALA A 240 -0.98 -9.35 1.50
N ALA A 241 -1.62 -9.60 2.65
CA ALA A 241 -2.31 -10.86 2.92
C ALA A 241 -3.55 -11.04 2.03
N LEU A 242 -4.31 -9.96 1.75
CA LEU A 242 -5.43 -10.00 0.81
C LEU A 242 -4.94 -10.27 -0.62
N GLN A 243 -3.86 -9.63 -1.07
CA GLN A 243 -3.27 -9.89 -2.39
C GLN A 243 -2.72 -11.30 -2.53
N LEU A 244 -2.08 -11.86 -1.49
CA LEU A 244 -1.69 -13.29 -1.51
C LEU A 244 -2.90 -14.22 -1.60
N ARG A 245 -4.02 -13.86 -0.98
CA ARG A 245 -5.21 -14.72 -0.87
C ARG A 245 -6.11 -14.66 -2.10
N TYR A 246 -6.29 -13.47 -2.65
CA TYR A 246 -7.26 -13.16 -3.70
C TYR A 246 -6.62 -12.65 -5.00
N GLY A 247 -5.34 -12.32 -4.98
CA GLY A 247 -4.64 -11.70 -6.10
C GLY A 247 -4.72 -10.17 -6.06
N ALA A 248 -3.67 -9.51 -6.55
CA ALA A 248 -3.70 -8.09 -6.86
C ALA A 248 -4.72 -7.81 -7.97
N ASN A 249 -5.32 -6.61 -7.96
CA ASN A 249 -6.30 -6.22 -8.96
C ASN A 249 -5.75 -6.44 -10.39
N SER A 250 -6.37 -7.35 -11.14
CA SER A 250 -5.95 -7.70 -12.49
C SER A 250 -6.07 -6.53 -13.48
N GLU A 251 -6.92 -5.55 -13.20
CA GLU A 251 -7.09 -4.37 -14.05
C GLU A 251 -5.90 -3.41 -13.87
N SER A 252 -5.37 -3.26 -12.65
CA SER A 252 -4.21 -2.38 -12.37
C SER A 252 -2.86 -2.93 -12.86
N ARG A 253 -2.85 -4.09 -13.54
CA ARG A 253 -1.65 -4.68 -14.16
C ARG A 253 -1.44 -4.29 -15.63
N ASP A 254 -2.36 -3.52 -16.19
CA ASP A 254 -2.15 -2.94 -17.52
C ASP A 254 -1.11 -1.81 -17.41
N LYS A 255 0.06 -2.02 -18.01
CA LYS A 255 1.18 -1.06 -18.03
C LYS A 255 0.86 0.28 -18.71
N SER A 256 -0.27 0.39 -19.39
CA SER A 256 -0.74 1.64 -19.98
C SER A 256 -1.62 2.47 -19.04
N LEU A 257 -1.95 1.95 -17.86
CA LEU A 257 -2.71 2.68 -16.85
C LEU A 257 -1.82 3.64 -16.09
N GLU A 258 -2.33 4.85 -15.94
CA GLU A 258 -1.80 5.89 -15.07
C GLU A 258 -2.68 5.90 -13.81
N THR A 259 -2.10 5.60 -12.66
CA THR A 259 -2.83 5.55 -11.37
C THR A 259 -2.34 6.65 -10.45
N GLU A 260 -3.24 7.55 -10.06
CA GLU A 260 -2.94 8.63 -9.11
C GLU A 260 -3.45 8.30 -7.71
N TYR A 261 -2.54 8.36 -6.74
CA TYR A 261 -2.82 8.28 -5.31
C TYR A 261 -2.81 9.68 -4.71
N ASP A 262 -3.98 10.30 -4.57
CA ASP A 262 -4.13 11.63 -3.96
C ASP A 262 -4.02 11.56 -2.43
N ALA A 263 -2.82 11.70 -1.88
CA ALA A 263 -2.58 11.74 -0.43
C ALA A 263 -3.10 13.02 0.25
N ASN A 264 -3.54 14.03 -0.50
CA ASN A 264 -3.99 15.30 0.07
C ASN A 264 -5.26 15.16 0.91
N PHE A 265 -6.05 14.09 0.74
CA PHE A 265 -7.21 13.82 1.59
C PHE A 265 -6.83 13.64 3.07
N ILE A 266 -5.58 13.22 3.37
CA ILE A 266 -5.12 12.95 4.74
C ILE A 266 -5.23 14.19 5.65
N THR A 267 -5.22 15.38 5.10
CA THR A 267 -5.33 16.63 5.88
C THR A 267 -6.78 17.06 6.13
N GLN A 268 -7.76 16.43 5.47
CA GLN A 268 -9.18 16.77 5.59
C GLN A 268 -9.81 16.16 6.85
N SER A 269 -10.83 16.81 7.41
CA SER A 269 -11.57 16.24 8.54
C SER A 269 -12.31 14.97 8.13
N ASP A 270 -12.44 14.02 9.05
CA ASP A 270 -13.24 12.78 8.89
C ASP A 270 -12.76 11.79 7.81
N THR A 271 -11.70 12.08 7.07
CA THR A 271 -11.06 11.14 6.13
C THR A 271 -10.03 10.26 6.82
N ALA A 272 -9.70 9.12 6.22
CA ALA A 272 -8.64 8.24 6.72
C ALA A 272 -7.30 8.99 6.87
N VAL A 273 -6.52 8.61 7.90
CA VAL A 273 -5.16 9.14 8.10
C VAL A 273 -4.08 8.20 7.57
N THR A 274 -4.47 6.98 7.18
CA THR A 274 -3.59 5.95 6.62
C THR A 274 -4.15 5.43 5.30
N PHE A 275 -3.28 5.06 4.37
CA PHE A 275 -3.64 4.20 3.24
C PHE A 275 -2.44 3.35 2.81
N THR A 276 -2.72 2.28 2.06
CA THR A 276 -1.70 1.36 1.55
C THR A 276 -1.79 1.34 0.04
N ILE A 277 -0.68 1.62 -0.62
CA ILE A 277 -0.54 1.48 -2.07
C ILE A 277 -0.06 0.08 -2.36
N ALA A 278 -0.82 -0.66 -3.15
CA ALA A 278 -0.52 -2.03 -3.51
C ALA A 278 -0.81 -2.29 -4.99
N SER A 279 -0.52 -1.30 -5.82
CA SER A 279 -0.87 -1.33 -7.24
C SER A 279 -0.11 -2.41 -8.01
N GLY A 280 -0.53 -2.59 -9.27
CA GLY A 280 0.01 -3.57 -10.20
C GLY A 280 1.26 -3.08 -10.93
N ASP A 281 1.24 -3.21 -12.25
CA ASP A 281 2.39 -3.00 -13.14
C ASP A 281 2.24 -1.70 -13.96
N GLY A 282 1.37 -0.79 -13.53
CA GLY A 282 1.05 0.49 -14.19
C GLY A 282 2.14 1.55 -14.04
N HIS A 283 1.78 2.80 -14.29
CA HIS A 283 2.58 3.97 -13.93
C HIS A 283 1.87 4.70 -12.78
N GLU A 284 2.52 4.75 -11.62
CA GLU A 284 1.93 5.21 -10.38
C GLU A 284 2.45 6.59 -9.96
N THR A 285 1.52 7.48 -9.61
CA THR A 285 1.81 8.83 -9.12
C THR A 285 1.29 9.01 -7.70
N LEU A 286 2.17 9.40 -6.76
CA LEU A 286 1.80 9.82 -5.41
C LEU A 286 1.69 11.35 -5.32
N LEU A 287 0.48 11.87 -5.12
CA LEU A 287 0.23 13.30 -5.02
C LEU A 287 0.10 13.74 -3.56
N ALA A 288 1.08 14.47 -3.05
CA ALA A 288 1.08 15.04 -1.70
C ALA A 288 1.39 16.56 -1.72
N ASP A 289 1.07 17.20 -2.85
CA ASP A 289 1.44 18.55 -3.27
C ASP A 289 0.71 19.68 -2.53
N LYS A 290 -0.42 19.38 -1.89
CA LYS A 290 -1.20 20.35 -1.09
C LYS A 290 -0.87 20.28 0.39
N ASP A 291 -0.04 19.33 0.81
CA ASP A 291 0.41 19.23 2.19
C ASP A 291 1.32 20.43 2.54
N THR A 292 1.18 20.89 3.77
CA THR A 292 1.98 22.00 4.32
C THR A 292 2.88 21.55 5.46
N HIS A 293 2.75 20.29 5.89
CA HIS A 293 3.64 19.68 6.86
C HIS A 293 4.94 19.24 6.18
N ASP A 294 5.96 19.02 7.00
CA ASP A 294 7.19 18.36 6.56
C ASP A 294 6.87 16.91 6.19
N GLN A 295 7.33 16.48 5.02
CA GLN A 295 7.08 15.15 4.49
C GLN A 295 8.33 14.28 4.54
N HIS A 296 8.16 13.00 4.87
CA HIS A 296 9.20 11.98 4.66
C HIS A 296 8.64 10.92 3.73
N ILE A 297 8.96 11.01 2.45
CA ILE A 297 8.41 10.15 1.41
C ILE A 297 9.49 9.14 1.00
N ASN A 298 9.15 7.86 1.07
CA ASN A 298 10.00 6.78 0.60
C ASN A 298 9.28 6.03 -0.51
N LEU A 299 9.81 6.10 -1.73
CA LEU A 299 9.22 5.47 -2.91
C LEU A 299 9.57 3.99 -3.03
N ASN A 300 10.41 3.47 -2.15
CA ASN A 300 10.80 2.06 -2.17
C ASN A 300 9.64 1.18 -1.70
N HIS A 301 9.47 0.04 -2.38
CA HIS A 301 8.47 -0.95 -2.03
C HIS A 301 8.68 -1.53 -0.62
N GLY A 302 7.62 -1.97 0.05
CA GLY A 302 7.69 -2.51 1.42
C GLY A 302 8.10 -1.48 2.48
N THR A 303 8.00 -0.18 2.20
CA THR A 303 8.36 0.90 3.12
C THR A 303 7.15 1.77 3.47
N PHE A 304 7.39 2.76 4.33
CA PHE A 304 6.39 3.72 4.77
C PHE A 304 6.86 5.14 4.49
N SER A 305 5.88 6.01 4.25
CA SER A 305 6.01 7.46 4.16
C SER A 305 5.21 8.15 5.26
N SER A 306 5.65 9.36 5.62
CA SER A 306 5.03 10.25 6.61
C SER A 306 4.49 11.48 5.89
N ILE A 307 3.16 11.59 5.82
CA ILE A 307 2.44 12.63 5.05
C ILE A 307 1.29 13.18 5.90
N GLY A 308 1.01 14.48 5.81
CA GLY A 308 -0.11 15.14 6.49
C GLY A 308 0.12 15.36 7.98
N GLY A 309 1.39 15.38 8.41
CA GLY A 309 1.78 15.54 9.81
C GLY A 309 1.79 14.24 10.63
N PHE A 310 1.44 13.10 10.02
CA PHE A 310 1.50 11.78 10.65
C PHE A 310 2.84 11.08 10.37
N THR A 311 3.17 10.08 11.17
CA THR A 311 4.41 9.30 11.02
C THR A 311 4.11 7.90 10.48
N ASN A 312 4.78 7.53 9.39
CA ASN A 312 4.71 6.22 8.72
C ASN A 312 3.29 5.79 8.33
N ASN A 313 2.42 6.72 7.95
CA ASN A 313 0.99 6.47 7.72
C ASN A 313 0.63 6.02 6.29
N VAL A 314 1.54 6.18 5.33
CA VAL A 314 1.33 5.75 3.94
C VAL A 314 2.27 4.60 3.65
N ALA A 315 1.72 3.42 3.35
CA ALA A 315 2.50 2.22 3.13
C ALA A 315 2.57 1.84 1.65
N ILE A 316 3.65 1.22 1.20
CA ILE A 316 3.78 0.65 -0.14
C ILE A 316 4.04 -0.86 0.01
N THR A 317 3.22 -1.72 -0.60
CA THR A 317 3.46 -3.17 -0.53
C THR A 317 4.69 -3.57 -1.33
N ARG A 318 5.27 -4.74 -1.01
CA ARG A 318 6.39 -5.26 -1.78
C ARG A 318 5.96 -5.66 -3.18
N GLY A 319 6.78 -5.26 -4.14
CA GLY A 319 6.53 -5.49 -5.58
C GLY A 319 5.79 -4.34 -6.25
N THR A 320 5.26 -3.38 -5.49
CA THR A 320 4.66 -2.16 -6.02
C THR A 320 5.74 -1.12 -6.30
N HIS A 321 5.65 -0.47 -7.45
CA HIS A 321 6.55 0.59 -7.87
C HIS A 321 5.78 1.92 -7.88
N ILE A 322 6.48 3.02 -7.55
CA ILE A 322 5.94 4.37 -7.62
C ILE A 322 6.92 5.16 -8.46
N GLU A 323 6.51 5.53 -9.67
CA GLU A 323 7.32 6.25 -10.65
C GLU A 323 7.31 7.74 -10.33
N ASP A 324 6.16 8.30 -9.97
CA ASP A 324 6.00 9.75 -9.87
C ASP A 324 5.59 10.19 -8.46
N VAL A 325 6.09 11.34 -8.04
CA VAL A 325 5.68 11.97 -6.78
C VAL A 325 5.63 13.49 -6.90
N ALA A 326 4.59 14.09 -6.32
CA ALA A 326 4.50 15.53 -6.12
C ALA A 326 4.48 15.87 -4.63
N THR A 327 5.38 16.76 -4.21
CA THR A 327 5.60 17.10 -2.80
C THR A 327 5.04 18.47 -2.43
N GLY A 328 4.70 18.62 -1.15
CA GLY A 328 4.07 19.80 -0.58
C GLY A 328 5.02 20.95 -0.27
N SER A 329 4.53 21.94 0.46
CA SER A 329 5.28 23.18 0.77
C SER A 329 6.18 23.10 2.02
N GLY A 330 6.16 21.97 2.75
CA GLY A 330 7.00 21.75 3.92
C GLY A 330 8.48 21.50 3.60
N THR A 331 9.25 21.16 4.63
CA THR A 331 10.62 20.65 4.46
C THR A 331 10.54 19.15 4.18
N ASN A 332 10.74 18.78 2.92
CA ASN A 332 10.48 17.41 2.47
C ASN A 332 11.76 16.62 2.30
N LYS A 333 11.75 15.37 2.72
CA LYS A 333 12.79 14.38 2.40
C LYS A 333 12.17 13.28 1.57
N ILE A 334 12.73 13.06 0.37
CA ILE A 334 12.26 12.07 -0.60
C ILE A 334 13.36 11.04 -0.78
N ILE A 335 13.07 9.76 -0.60
CA ILE A 335 13.99 8.66 -0.90
C ILE A 335 13.51 8.06 -2.22
N ALA A 336 14.34 8.23 -3.25
CA ALA A 336 14.08 7.66 -4.57
C ALA A 336 14.09 6.12 -4.51
N SER A 337 13.38 5.52 -5.45
CA SER A 337 13.34 4.07 -5.62
C SER A 337 14.40 3.62 -6.62
N THR A 338 14.36 2.36 -7.02
CA THR A 338 15.21 1.83 -8.11
C THR A 338 14.54 1.88 -9.49
N VAL A 339 13.28 2.34 -9.57
CA VAL A 339 12.63 2.63 -10.86
C VAL A 339 12.88 4.09 -11.25
N THR A 340 12.71 4.42 -12.54
CA THR A 340 12.89 5.81 -12.98
C THR A 340 11.86 6.69 -12.28
N ASN A 341 12.32 7.70 -11.52
CA ASN A 341 11.42 8.58 -10.81
C ASN A 341 11.27 9.99 -11.43
N SER A 342 10.02 10.46 -11.53
CA SER A 342 9.69 11.86 -11.78
C SER A 342 9.26 12.56 -10.48
N ILE A 343 10.12 13.44 -9.96
CA ILE A 343 9.94 14.03 -8.64
C ILE A 343 9.64 15.52 -8.78
N ILE A 344 8.39 15.92 -8.52
CA ILE A 344 7.97 17.32 -8.50
C ILE A 344 8.17 17.90 -7.10
N LEU A 345 9.17 18.77 -6.99
CA LEU A 345 9.53 19.41 -5.73
C LEU A 345 8.61 20.60 -5.44
N GLY A 346 8.00 20.60 -4.26
CA GLY A 346 7.16 21.69 -3.79
C GLY A 346 7.95 22.93 -3.41
N SER A 347 7.26 23.98 -2.96
CA SER A 347 7.85 25.29 -2.72
C SER A 347 8.82 25.36 -1.52
N GLY A 348 8.77 24.39 -0.61
CA GLY A 348 9.64 24.31 0.57
C GLY A 348 11.08 23.87 0.29
N GLN A 349 11.79 23.47 1.35
CA GLN A 349 13.16 22.95 1.28
C GLN A 349 13.13 21.44 1.07
N ASN A 350 13.63 20.95 -0.05
CA ASN A 350 13.53 19.53 -0.38
C ASN A 350 14.92 18.87 -0.38
N THR A 351 15.01 17.66 0.15
CA THR A 351 16.18 16.79 0.01
C THR A 351 15.78 15.50 -0.68
N VAL A 352 16.33 15.24 -1.86
CA VAL A 352 16.15 13.98 -2.58
C VAL A 352 17.36 13.08 -2.32
N VAL A 353 17.11 11.91 -1.76
CA VAL A 353 18.12 10.93 -1.34
C VAL A 353 18.18 9.79 -2.33
N PHE A 354 19.39 9.47 -2.77
CA PHE A 354 19.73 8.26 -3.50
C PHE A 354 20.68 7.45 -2.61
N ASN A 355 20.25 6.25 -2.22
CA ASN A 355 21.02 5.40 -1.33
C ASN A 355 22.09 4.61 -2.08
N ASN A 356 21.87 4.33 -3.37
CA ASN A 356 22.80 3.60 -4.23
C ASN A 356 23.01 4.31 -5.57
N SER A 357 24.17 4.09 -6.18
CA SER A 357 24.47 4.68 -7.49
C SER A 357 23.54 4.17 -8.60
N TRP A 358 22.96 2.98 -8.43
CA TRP A 358 22.00 2.41 -9.39
C TRP A 358 20.55 2.82 -9.15
N ASP A 359 20.26 3.63 -8.11
CA ASP A 359 18.90 4.16 -7.90
C ASP A 359 18.49 5.09 -9.05
N SER A 360 19.46 5.70 -9.75
CA SER A 360 19.19 6.47 -10.98
C SER A 360 20.32 6.34 -11.98
N THR A 361 20.11 5.57 -13.05
CA THR A 361 21.15 5.24 -14.03
C THR A 361 21.09 6.16 -15.25
N PRO A 362 22.13 6.17 -16.11
CA PRO A 362 22.05 6.95 -17.34
C PRO A 362 21.00 6.50 -18.35
N ARG A 363 20.53 5.24 -18.26
CA ARG A 363 19.43 4.70 -19.08
C ARG A 363 18.08 5.02 -18.46
N ASP A 364 18.01 4.97 -17.14
CA ASP A 364 16.82 5.13 -16.30
C ASP A 364 17.07 6.32 -15.37
N THR A 365 17.11 7.53 -15.98
CA THR A 365 17.52 8.77 -15.30
C THR A 365 16.32 9.46 -14.68
N ASP A 366 16.42 9.73 -13.38
CA ASP A 366 15.42 10.42 -12.60
C ASP A 366 15.44 11.91 -12.94
N ILE A 367 14.28 12.53 -12.78
CA ILE A 367 14.09 13.95 -13.07
C ILE A 367 13.52 14.66 -11.84
N LEU A 368 14.29 15.62 -11.34
CA LEU A 368 13.87 16.51 -10.26
C LEU A 368 13.30 17.79 -10.86
N HIS A 369 11.98 17.87 -10.94
CA HIS A 369 11.26 19.03 -11.41
C HIS A 369 11.23 20.12 -10.33
N HIS A 370 11.33 21.39 -10.77
CA HIS A 370 11.31 22.58 -9.91
C HIS A 370 12.43 22.65 -8.86
N PHE A 371 13.57 22.00 -9.11
CA PHE A 371 14.75 22.10 -8.26
C PHE A 371 15.23 23.55 -8.11
N LYS A 372 15.41 24.03 -6.88
CA LYS A 372 15.88 25.39 -6.53
C LYS A 372 17.27 25.31 -5.91
N SER A 373 18.29 25.56 -6.71
CA SER A 373 19.67 25.66 -6.23
C SER A 373 19.82 26.62 -5.04
N GLY A 374 20.65 26.24 -4.06
CA GLY A 374 20.83 26.97 -2.80
C GLY A 374 19.76 26.66 -1.74
N THR A 375 18.64 26.04 -2.12
CA THR A 375 17.54 25.65 -1.21
C THR A 375 17.40 24.12 -1.15
N ASP A 376 17.17 23.50 -2.30
CA ASP A 376 17.01 22.05 -2.39
C ASP A 376 18.37 21.35 -2.40
N LYS A 377 18.37 20.07 -2.01
CA LYS A 377 19.56 19.22 -1.91
C LYS A 377 19.35 17.87 -2.60
N ILE A 378 20.46 17.38 -3.17
CA ILE A 378 20.57 15.99 -3.65
C ILE A 378 21.56 15.30 -2.70
N ASP A 379 21.10 14.27 -2.01
CA ASP A 379 21.91 13.50 -1.06
C ASP A 379 22.33 12.16 -1.68
N ILE A 380 23.63 12.04 -1.91
CA ILE A 380 24.30 10.82 -2.37
C ILE A 380 25.35 10.36 -1.35
N SER A 381 25.21 10.75 -0.08
CA SER A 381 26.20 10.50 0.97
C SER A 381 26.40 9.01 1.30
N GLU A 382 25.45 8.15 0.92
CA GLU A 382 25.54 6.69 1.08
C GLU A 382 26.37 6.02 -0.01
N PHE A 383 26.72 6.72 -1.09
CA PHE A 383 27.52 6.11 -2.16
C PHE A 383 28.88 5.68 -1.63
N SER A 384 29.27 4.42 -1.92
CA SER A 384 30.55 3.88 -1.47
C SER A 384 31.72 4.66 -2.05
N GLN A 385 32.41 5.44 -1.20
CA GLN A 385 33.63 6.18 -1.56
C GLN A 385 34.92 5.34 -1.45
N LYS A 386 34.83 4.01 -1.33
CA LYS A 386 36.02 3.15 -1.21
C LYS A 386 36.85 3.19 -2.50
N LEU A 387 38.15 3.45 -2.35
CA LEU A 387 39.12 3.31 -3.45
C LEU A 387 39.17 1.84 -3.89
N TYR A 388 38.86 1.59 -5.16
CA TYR A 388 39.10 0.28 -5.77
C TYR A 388 40.59 0.15 -6.12
N ASN A 389 41.35 -0.54 -5.26
CA ASN A 389 42.74 -0.93 -5.52
C ASN A 389 42.81 -2.36 -6.09
N GLY A 390 42.06 -2.63 -7.17
CA GLY A 390 42.10 -3.92 -7.87
C GLY A 390 43.26 -3.99 -8.87
N THR A 391 43.77 -5.18 -9.15
CA THR A 391 44.90 -5.42 -10.09
C THR A 391 44.57 -5.11 -11.56
N PHE A 392 43.31 -4.78 -11.89
CA PHE A 392 42.82 -4.61 -13.27
C PHE A 392 42.08 -3.29 -13.55
N THR A 393 41.71 -2.51 -12.52
CA THR A 393 41.03 -1.21 -12.68
C THR A 393 41.67 -0.17 -11.76
N GLY A 394 42.42 0.77 -12.34
CA GLY A 394 42.86 1.97 -11.63
C GLY A 394 41.84 3.09 -11.85
N GLY A 395 41.32 3.69 -10.79
CA GLY A 395 40.42 4.83 -10.85
C GLY A 395 39.99 5.30 -9.46
N THR A 396 39.48 6.52 -9.38
CA THR A 396 38.94 7.10 -8.14
C THR A 396 37.47 7.45 -8.36
N PRO A 397 36.64 7.50 -7.29
CA PRO A 397 35.31 8.06 -7.40
C PRO A 397 35.35 9.47 -7.99
N HIS A 398 34.41 9.80 -8.87
CA HIS A 398 34.31 11.11 -9.51
C HIS A 398 32.85 11.59 -9.48
N LEU A 399 32.68 12.88 -9.21
CA LEU A 399 31.39 13.56 -9.20
C LEU A 399 31.54 14.84 -10.02
N ASP A 400 30.64 15.04 -10.97
CA ASP A 400 30.57 16.29 -11.72
C ASP A 400 29.13 16.74 -11.99
N ILE A 401 29.02 17.92 -12.60
CA ILE A 401 27.77 18.45 -13.13
C ILE A 401 27.96 18.68 -14.62
N GLN A 402 27.15 18.02 -15.43
CA GLN A 402 27.07 18.28 -16.87
C GLN A 402 25.96 19.27 -17.16
N LYS A 403 26.30 20.34 -17.90
CA LYS A 403 25.31 21.26 -18.49
C LYS A 403 25.12 20.91 -19.95
N ALA A 404 23.90 20.56 -20.34
CA ALA A 404 23.52 20.32 -21.73
C ALA A 404 23.18 21.63 -22.44
N ALA A 405 23.18 21.60 -23.78
CA ALA A 405 22.97 22.78 -24.61
C ALA A 405 21.54 23.35 -24.51
N ASP A 406 20.57 22.52 -24.11
CA ASP A 406 19.17 22.87 -23.87
C ASP A 406 18.93 23.49 -22.49
N GLY A 407 19.98 23.65 -21.68
CA GLY A 407 19.91 24.19 -20.32
C GLY A 407 19.72 23.11 -19.24
N ALA A 408 19.51 21.85 -19.62
CA ALA A 408 19.39 20.77 -18.64
C ALA A 408 20.70 20.58 -17.88
N SER A 409 20.60 20.30 -16.58
CA SER A 409 21.76 20.04 -15.73
C SER A 409 21.67 18.65 -15.09
N TYR A 410 22.76 17.90 -15.16
CA TYR A 410 22.83 16.53 -14.68
C TYR A 410 23.92 16.39 -13.63
N VAL A 411 23.58 15.83 -12.48
CA VAL A 411 24.58 15.33 -11.52
C VAL A 411 24.99 13.95 -11.97
N ARG A 412 26.30 13.71 -12.11
CA ARG A 412 26.83 12.42 -12.57
C ARG A 412 27.89 11.92 -11.62
N TYR A 413 27.82 10.63 -11.30
CA TYR A 413 28.79 10.01 -10.42
C TYR A 413 29.32 8.69 -11.00
N TRP A 414 30.61 8.48 -10.79
CA TRP A 414 31.34 7.26 -11.08
C TRP A 414 31.98 6.75 -9.79
N SER A 415 31.80 5.46 -9.52
CA SER A 415 32.52 4.72 -8.49
C SER A 415 33.99 4.50 -8.89
N VAL A 416 34.25 4.34 -10.19
CA VAL A 416 35.59 4.20 -10.78
C VAL A 416 35.67 5.06 -12.04
N TYR A 417 36.44 6.14 -11.99
CA TYR A 417 36.61 7.05 -13.12
C TYR A 417 38.03 7.01 -13.70
N ASN A 418 38.13 6.87 -15.03
CA ASN A 418 39.36 7.06 -15.79
C ASN A 418 39.22 8.27 -16.73
N PRO A 419 39.94 9.38 -16.49
CA PRO A 419 39.86 10.57 -17.34
C PRO A 419 40.29 10.33 -18.80
N ALA A 420 41.12 9.32 -19.07
CA ALA A 420 41.62 9.02 -20.41
C ALA A 420 40.63 8.23 -21.27
N ASP A 421 39.69 7.54 -20.64
CA ASP A 421 38.62 6.75 -21.28
C ASP A 421 37.40 6.76 -20.36
N PRO A 422 36.64 7.87 -20.34
CA PRO A 422 35.54 8.01 -19.40
C PRO A 422 34.40 7.07 -19.81
N SER A 423 34.17 6.05 -18.99
CA SER A 423 32.99 5.19 -19.10
C SER A 423 31.70 6.00 -18.88
N GLU A 424 30.56 5.40 -19.24
CA GLU A 424 29.25 5.89 -18.80
C GLU A 424 29.21 5.98 -17.26
N PRO A 425 28.60 7.02 -16.66
CA PRO A 425 28.50 7.13 -15.20
C PRO A 425 27.66 6.01 -14.60
N ASP A 426 27.94 5.68 -13.34
CA ASP A 426 27.14 4.71 -12.58
C ASP A 426 25.79 5.32 -12.17
N PHE A 427 25.77 6.63 -11.93
CA PHE A 427 24.62 7.39 -11.49
C PHE A 427 24.44 8.67 -12.32
N LYS A 428 23.20 8.98 -12.68
CA LYS A 428 22.83 10.22 -13.36
C LYS A 428 21.41 10.64 -12.96
N VAL A 429 21.28 11.86 -12.44
CA VAL A 429 19.99 12.49 -12.14
C VAL A 429 19.92 13.87 -12.80
N ARG A 430 18.76 14.23 -13.35
CA ARG A 430 18.51 15.57 -13.88
C ARG A 430 17.95 16.49 -12.80
N ALA A 431 18.59 17.65 -12.61
CA ALA A 431 18.12 18.71 -11.75
C ALA A 431 18.57 20.06 -12.33
N ASP A 432 17.67 20.73 -13.04
CA ASP A 432 18.03 21.92 -13.82
C ASP A 432 18.49 23.07 -12.90
N GLY A 433 19.67 23.63 -13.19
CA GLY A 433 20.27 24.71 -12.39
C GLY A 433 21.09 24.26 -11.17
N VAL A 434 21.17 22.95 -10.89
CA VAL A 434 21.95 22.39 -9.76
C VAL A 434 23.40 22.89 -9.74
N GLN A 435 23.92 23.17 -8.53
CA GLN A 435 25.32 23.50 -8.27
C GLN A 435 25.97 22.45 -7.37
N MET A 436 27.31 22.39 -7.37
CA MET A 436 28.04 21.41 -6.54
C MET A 436 27.78 21.60 -5.04
N SER A 437 27.45 22.82 -4.60
CA SER A 437 27.03 23.15 -3.23
C SER A 437 25.67 22.58 -2.83
N ASP A 438 24.90 22.07 -3.79
CA ASP A 438 23.59 21.45 -3.56
C ASP A 438 23.68 19.93 -3.36
N ILE A 439 24.86 19.35 -3.56
CA ILE A 439 25.08 17.91 -3.48
C ILE A 439 25.72 17.55 -2.14
N ILE A 440 25.05 16.70 -1.37
CA ILE A 440 25.55 16.15 -0.11
C ILE A 440 26.27 14.84 -0.44
N THR A 441 27.55 14.76 -0.06
CA THR A 441 28.44 13.62 -0.41
C THR A 441 29.04 12.93 0.81
N LYS A 442 28.90 13.48 2.01
CA LYS A 442 29.44 12.89 3.25
C LYS A 442 28.47 13.17 4.39
N LYS A 443 28.27 12.16 5.24
CA LYS A 443 27.60 12.31 6.53
C LYS A 443 28.45 13.06 7.54
#